data_AF-A0A3T0SAU3-F1
#
_entry.id   AF-A0A3T0SAU3-F1
#
_cell.length_a   1.000
_cell.length_b   1.000
_cell.length_c   1.000
_cell.angle_alpha   90.00
_cell.angle_beta   90.00
_cell.angle_gamma   90.00
#
_symmetry.space_group_name_H-M   'P 1'
#
loop_
_entity.id
_entity.type
_entity.pdbx_description
1 polymer ?
#
loop_
_entity_poly.entity_id
_entity_poly.type
_entity_poly.pdbx_seq_one_letter_code
_entity_poly.pdbx_strand_id
1 'polypeptide(L)'
;MQSPDLSLAGKLDNLLTKGLCSLLGGLANTFIWLLGLLVLVGQPIQIFEYGEGLSDVSWAEWGFMLLFVLLLRRHIRYCRHFSIGFWTGLSRLVVFQGRFACIGLSILGFLVGLESLLGTSADLPSTVDPAMDVTGLGLVLLMLYLAAPTSSTTNMRSNVSAPVEPKLVPAEKEVAV
;
A
#
# COMPACT_ATOMS: atom_id res chain seq x y z
N MET A 1 -38.19 11.90 6.27
CA MET A 1 -37.22 12.69 7.04
C MET A 1 -36.45 13.57 6.06
N GLN A 2 -36.80 14.85 5.95
CA GLN A 2 -36.11 15.81 5.10
C GLN A 2 -34.84 16.25 5.83
N SER A 3 -33.67 16.03 5.23
CA SER A 3 -32.40 16.54 5.74
C SER A 3 -32.43 18.08 5.72
N PRO A 4 -32.12 18.77 6.82
CA PRO A 4 -32.09 20.23 6.84
C PRO A 4 -31.05 20.74 5.85
N ASP A 5 -31.47 21.64 4.95
CA ASP A 5 -30.57 22.27 3.99
C ASP A 5 -29.48 23.06 4.73
N LEU A 6 -28.24 22.63 4.56
CA LEU A 6 -27.07 23.30 5.14
C LEU A 6 -27.00 24.74 4.61
N SER A 7 -26.83 25.70 5.53
CA SER A 7 -26.51 27.09 5.22
C SER A 7 -25.31 27.18 4.25
N LEU A 8 -25.26 28.23 3.43
CA LEU A 8 -24.22 28.46 2.43
C LEU A 8 -22.80 28.39 3.03
N ALA A 9 -22.65 28.88 4.27
CA ALA A 9 -21.42 28.76 5.05
C ALA A 9 -21.08 27.30 5.40
N GLY A 10 -22.10 26.48 5.76
CA GLY A 10 -21.93 25.06 6.03
C GLY A 10 -21.63 24.21 4.78
N LYS A 11 -22.10 24.63 3.61
CA LYS A 11 -21.71 24.01 2.32
C LYS A 11 -20.25 24.31 1.99
N LEU A 12 -19.79 25.54 2.23
CA LEU A 12 -18.40 25.95 2.03
C LEU A 12 -17.46 25.20 2.97
N ASP A 13 -17.78 25.13 4.26
CA ASP A 13 -16.98 24.45 5.27
C ASP A 13 -16.87 22.93 5.02
N ASN A 14 -17.97 22.30 4.60
CA ASN A 14 -17.97 20.90 4.21
C ASN A 14 -17.12 20.65 2.94
N LEU A 15 -17.15 21.56 1.96
CA LEU A 15 -16.29 21.47 0.78
C LEU A 15 -14.81 21.68 1.13
N LEU A 16 -14.51 22.65 2.00
CA LEU A 16 -13.16 22.92 2.48
C LEU A 16 -12.60 21.72 3.26
N THR A 17 -13.40 21.14 4.16
CA THR A 17 -13.04 19.96 4.94
C THR A 17 -12.79 18.76 4.03
N LYS A 18 -13.68 18.49 3.06
CA LYS A 18 -13.48 17.43 2.07
C LYS A 18 -12.22 17.67 1.23
N GLY A 19 -11.97 18.92 0.85
CA GLY A 19 -10.77 19.33 0.13
C GLY A 19 -9.50 19.07 0.94
N LEU A 20 -9.44 19.53 2.19
CA LEU A 20 -8.33 19.29 3.10
C LEU A 20 -8.11 17.80 3.36
N CYS A 21 -9.16 17.04 3.63
CA CYS A 21 -9.04 15.59 3.85
C CYS A 21 -8.55 14.86 2.59
N SER A 22 -9.03 15.26 1.41
CA SER A 22 -8.56 14.71 0.14
C SER A 22 -7.09 15.06 -0.14
N LEU A 23 -6.71 16.32 0.10
CA LEU A 23 -5.34 16.80 -0.06
C LEU A 23 -4.39 16.08 0.91
N LEU A 24 -4.76 16.00 2.19
CA LEU A 24 -3.97 15.33 3.21
C LEU A 24 -3.87 13.83 2.94
N GLY A 25 -4.96 13.19 2.53
CA GLY A 25 -4.97 11.78 2.12
C GLY A 25 -4.09 11.51 0.90
N GLY A 26 -4.16 12.38 -0.12
CA GLY A 26 -3.32 12.31 -1.31
C GLY A 26 -1.84 12.52 -0.98
N LEU A 27 -1.53 13.50 -0.13
CA LEU A 27 -0.17 13.78 0.32
C LEU A 27 0.41 12.62 1.14
N ALA A 28 -0.35 12.10 2.11
CA ALA A 28 0.04 10.93 2.89
C ALA A 28 0.30 9.71 2.01
N ASN A 29 -0.58 9.43 1.05
CA ASN A 29 -0.39 8.32 0.12
C ASN A 29 0.85 8.51 -0.77
N THR A 30 1.15 9.75 -1.16
CA THR A 30 2.36 10.08 -1.93
C THR A 30 3.62 9.85 -1.08
N PHE A 31 3.63 10.27 0.18
CA PHE A 31 4.76 10.01 1.09
C PHE A 31 4.95 8.51 1.34
N ILE A 32 3.88 7.75 1.55
CA ILE A 32 3.94 6.29 1.69
C ILE A 32 4.54 5.67 0.41
N TRP A 33 4.09 6.12 -0.76
CA TRP A 33 4.63 5.63 -2.03
C TRP A 33 6.12 5.95 -2.17
N LEU A 34 6.53 7.19 -1.90
CA LEU A 34 7.94 7.61 -1.96
C LEU A 34 8.81 6.83 -0.96
N LEU A 35 8.31 6.60 0.25
CA LEU A 35 9.00 5.81 1.26
C LEU A 35 9.21 4.37 0.81
N GLY A 36 8.19 3.75 0.22
CA GLY A 36 8.31 2.40 -0.33
C GLY A 36 9.30 2.32 -1.50
N LEU A 37 9.36 3.37 -2.33
CA LEU A 37 10.33 3.46 -3.41
C LEU A 37 11.75 3.57 -2.84
N LEU A 38 11.93 4.41 -1.81
CA LEU A 38 13.20 4.58 -1.11
C LEU A 38 13.68 3.27 -0.50
N VAL A 39 12.81 2.48 0.12
CA VAL A 39 13.15 1.16 0.67
C VAL A 39 13.71 0.24 -0.41
N LEU A 40 13.05 0.17 -1.56
CA LEU A 40 13.45 -0.71 -2.67
C LEU A 40 14.75 -0.26 -3.34
N VAL A 41 14.92 1.04 -3.56
CA VAL A 41 16.14 1.62 -4.15
C VAL A 41 17.30 1.58 -3.15
N GLY A 42 17.02 1.61 -1.85
CA GLY A 42 18.01 1.47 -0.79
C GLY A 42 18.59 0.05 -0.69
N GLN A 43 17.87 -0.99 -1.10
CA GLN A 43 18.36 -2.37 -1.04
C GLN A 43 19.70 -2.61 -1.76
N PRO A 44 19.88 -2.22 -3.04
CA PRO A 44 21.18 -2.37 -3.70
C PRO A 44 22.29 -1.54 -3.04
N ILE A 45 21.97 -0.40 -2.44
CA ILE A 45 22.97 0.41 -1.72
C ILE A 45 23.45 -0.31 -0.46
N GLN A 46 22.53 -0.98 0.25
CA GLN A 46 22.85 -1.80 1.42
C GLN A 46 23.65 -3.05 1.05
N ILE A 47 23.32 -3.71 -0.07
CA ILE A 47 24.00 -4.94 -0.51
C ILE A 47 25.43 -4.67 -1.03
N PHE A 48 25.67 -3.48 -1.59
CA PHE A 48 26.97 -3.08 -2.13
C PHE A 48 27.63 -2.00 -1.25
N GLU A 49 27.55 -2.16 0.07
CA GLU A 49 28.00 -1.16 1.03
C GLU A 49 29.48 -0.79 0.85
N TYR A 50 30.37 -1.79 0.65
CA TYR A 50 31.81 -1.54 0.60
C TYR A 50 32.32 -1.19 -0.80
N GLY A 51 31.44 -1.17 -1.82
CA GLY A 51 31.79 -0.74 -3.18
C GLY A 51 32.75 -1.66 -3.93
N GLU A 52 33.08 -2.83 -3.39
CA GLU A 52 33.93 -3.84 -4.04
C GLU A 52 33.16 -4.69 -5.07
N GLY A 53 31.87 -4.40 -5.25
CA GLY A 53 31.01 -5.06 -6.22
C GLY A 53 30.56 -6.44 -5.75
N LEU A 54 30.62 -7.46 -6.62
CA LEU A 54 30.05 -8.79 -6.32
C LEU A 54 30.89 -9.63 -5.35
N SER A 55 32.16 -9.28 -5.11
CA SER A 55 33.02 -9.97 -4.14
C SER A 55 32.62 -9.70 -2.68
N ASP A 56 31.91 -8.60 -2.47
CA ASP A 56 31.46 -8.10 -1.18
C ASP A 56 30.17 -8.77 -0.69
N VAL A 57 29.43 -9.38 -1.62
CA VAL A 57 28.09 -9.89 -1.39
C VAL A 57 28.15 -11.20 -0.61
N SER A 58 27.61 -11.19 0.59
CA SER A 58 27.45 -12.35 1.45
C SER A 58 26.50 -13.40 0.85
N TRP A 59 26.59 -14.64 1.35
CA TRP A 59 25.67 -15.71 0.94
C TRP A 59 24.20 -15.38 1.22
N ALA A 60 23.93 -14.62 2.28
CA ALA A 60 22.57 -14.19 2.62
C ALA A 60 22.02 -13.20 1.60
N GLU A 61 22.83 -12.25 1.14
CA GLU A 61 22.45 -11.27 0.13
C GLU A 61 22.29 -11.89 -1.26
N TRP A 62 23.13 -12.87 -1.62
CA TRP A 62 22.92 -13.70 -2.81
C TRP A 62 21.57 -14.43 -2.75
N GLY A 63 21.26 -15.03 -1.60
CA GLY A 63 19.97 -15.67 -1.35
C GLY A 63 18.81 -14.69 -1.46
N PHE A 64 18.96 -13.49 -0.90
CA PHE A 64 17.99 -12.40 -1.00
C PHE A 64 17.76 -12.00 -2.46
N MET A 65 18.80 -11.73 -3.24
CA MET A 65 18.69 -11.34 -4.65
C MET A 65 17.94 -12.40 -5.46
N LEU A 66 18.28 -13.67 -5.28
CA LEU A 66 17.62 -14.78 -5.95
C LEU A 66 16.13 -14.86 -5.59
N LEU A 67 15.80 -14.82 -4.29
CA LEU A 67 14.42 -14.83 -3.82
C LEU A 67 13.64 -13.59 -4.27
N PHE A 68 14.27 -12.42 -4.27
CA PHE A 68 13.68 -11.17 -4.71
C PHE A 68 13.26 -11.27 -6.18
N VAL A 69 14.14 -11.76 -7.05
CA VAL A 69 13.82 -11.96 -8.48
C VAL A 69 12.69 -12.98 -8.67
N LEU A 70 12.70 -14.09 -7.92
CA LEU A 70 11.63 -15.10 -7.99
C LEU A 70 10.28 -14.56 -7.54
N LEU A 71 10.25 -13.82 -6.43
CA LEU A 71 9.05 -13.20 -5.89
C LEU A 71 8.54 -12.06 -6.77
N LEU A 72 9.44 -11.26 -7.36
CA LEU A 72 9.08 -10.21 -8.31
C LEU A 72 8.48 -10.82 -9.58
N ARG A 73 9.06 -11.92 -10.08
CA ARG A 73 8.48 -12.67 -11.21
C ARG A 73 7.11 -13.23 -10.86
N ARG A 74 6.92 -13.76 -9.64
CA ARG A 74 5.60 -14.20 -9.14
C ARG A 74 4.63 -13.02 -9.12
N HIS A 75 5.01 -11.88 -8.55
CA HIS A 75 4.18 -10.67 -8.50
C HIS A 75 3.73 -10.24 -9.90
N ILE A 76 4.65 -10.14 -10.86
CA ILE A 76 4.34 -9.76 -12.25
C ILE A 76 3.38 -10.76 -12.90
N ARG A 77 3.60 -12.07 -12.70
CA ARG A 77 2.70 -13.11 -13.23
C ARG A 77 1.30 -13.00 -12.65
N TYR A 78 1.18 -12.76 -11.35
CA TYR A 78 -0.11 -12.58 -10.67
C TYR A 78 -0.80 -11.29 -11.12
N CYS A 79 -0.07 -10.19 -11.29
CA CYS A 79 -0.61 -8.96 -11.88
C CYS A 79 -1.16 -9.21 -13.29
N ARG A 80 -0.43 -9.94 -14.13
CA ARG A 80 -0.91 -10.34 -15.47
C ARG A 80 -2.13 -11.26 -15.40
N HIS A 81 -2.14 -12.22 -14.48
CA HIS A 81 -3.26 -13.14 -14.30
C HIS A 81 -4.56 -12.40 -13.92
N PHE A 82 -4.47 -11.41 -13.03
CA PHE A 82 -5.60 -10.59 -12.60
C PHE A 82 -5.84 -9.34 -13.47
N SER A 83 -5.23 -9.26 -14.66
CA SER A 83 -5.36 -8.11 -15.58
C SER A 83 -5.06 -6.74 -14.93
N ILE A 84 -4.17 -6.72 -13.94
CA ILE A 84 -3.71 -5.50 -13.29
C ILE A 84 -2.63 -4.86 -14.18
N GLY A 85 -2.82 -3.59 -14.54
CA GLY A 85 -1.84 -2.84 -15.33
C GLY A 85 -0.48 -2.74 -14.64
N PHE A 86 0.60 -2.62 -15.43
CA PHE A 86 1.98 -2.58 -14.92
C PHE A 86 2.17 -1.52 -13.81
N TRP A 87 1.73 -0.28 -14.05
CA TRP A 87 1.84 0.81 -13.09
C TRP A 87 1.04 0.58 -11.81
N THR A 88 -0.14 -0.04 -11.92
CA THR A 88 -0.95 -0.39 -10.75
C THR A 88 -0.31 -1.51 -9.93
N GLY A 89 0.26 -2.52 -10.60
CA GLY A 89 1.01 -3.60 -9.95
C GLY A 89 2.27 -3.09 -9.26
N LEU A 90 3.02 -2.19 -9.90
CA LEU A 90 4.20 -1.55 -9.33
C LEU A 90 3.82 -0.67 -8.14
N SER A 91 2.82 0.20 -8.30
CA SER A 91 2.33 1.07 -7.23
C SER A 91 1.87 0.26 -6.02
N ARG A 92 1.17 -0.86 -6.23
CA ARG A 92 0.78 -1.77 -5.15
C ARG A 92 2.01 -2.28 -4.37
N LEU A 93 3.02 -2.78 -5.06
CA LEU A 93 4.26 -3.26 -4.43
C LEU A 93 4.93 -2.14 -3.62
N VAL A 94 5.11 -0.98 -4.22
CA VAL A 94 5.73 0.19 -3.60
C VAL A 94 4.97 0.64 -2.36
N VAL A 95 3.64 0.76 -2.43
CA VAL A 95 2.80 1.16 -1.29
C VAL A 95 2.87 0.13 -0.16
N PHE A 96 2.89 -1.17 -0.46
CA PHE A 96 3.03 -2.20 0.58
C PHE A 96 4.34 -2.06 1.35
N GLN A 97 5.45 -1.85 0.64
CA GLN A 97 6.75 -1.58 1.28
C GLN A 97 6.72 -0.28 2.10
N GLY A 98 6.15 0.78 1.55
CA GLY A 98 6.04 2.06 2.23
C GLY A 98 5.22 1.99 3.52
N ARG A 99 4.09 1.28 3.51
CA ARG A 99 3.26 1.09 4.71
C ARG A 99 4.02 0.30 5.78
N PHE A 100 4.76 -0.72 5.37
CA PHE A 100 5.59 -1.48 6.29
C PHE A 100 6.70 -0.61 6.91
N ALA A 101 7.38 0.20 6.10
CA ALA A 101 8.37 1.14 6.57
C ALA A 101 7.79 2.18 7.53
N CYS A 102 6.58 2.70 7.28
CA CYS A 102 5.91 3.58 8.24
C CYS A 102 5.68 2.90 9.60
N ILE A 103 5.30 1.62 9.62
CA ILE A 103 5.13 0.87 10.86
C ILE A 103 6.49 0.72 11.57
N GLY A 104 7.53 0.34 10.84
CA GLY A 104 8.89 0.21 11.38
C GLY A 104 9.41 1.52 11.97
N LEU A 105 9.28 2.63 11.25
CA LEU A 105 9.67 3.97 11.73
C LEU A 105 8.84 4.42 12.94
N SER A 106 7.56 4.05 13.00
CA SER A 106 6.70 4.38 14.15
C SER A 106 7.14 3.62 15.40
N ILE A 107 7.48 2.33 15.26
CA ILE A 107 8.02 1.51 16.36
C ILE A 107 9.37 2.06 16.82
N LEU A 108 10.27 2.36 15.87
CA LEU A 108 11.59 2.90 16.16
C LEU A 108 11.48 4.26 16.87
N GLY A 109 10.64 5.17 16.37
CA GLY A 109 10.39 6.47 16.99
C GLY A 109 9.79 6.36 18.38
N PHE A 110 8.91 5.37 18.62
CA PHE A 110 8.36 5.10 19.94
C PHE A 110 9.43 4.59 20.92
N LEU A 111 10.29 3.66 20.50
CA LEU A 111 11.40 3.15 21.32
C LEU A 111 12.37 4.27 21.69
N VAL A 112 12.82 5.05 20.71
CA VAL A 112 13.72 6.20 20.94
C VAL A 112 13.07 7.24 21.86
N GLY A 113 11.77 7.48 21.71
CA GLY A 113 11.01 8.37 22.59
C GLY A 113 10.93 7.86 24.04
N LEU A 114 10.73 6.55 24.24
CA LEU A 114 10.74 5.93 25.56
C LEU A 114 12.11 6.01 26.22
N GLU A 115 13.19 5.70 25.49
CA GLU A 115 14.56 5.77 26.00
C GLU A 115 14.93 7.19 26.44
N SER A 116 14.58 8.18 25.62
CA SER A 116 14.75 9.59 25.96
C SER A 116 13.98 10.00 27.21
N LEU A 117 12.81 9.42 27.46
CA LEU A 117 11.99 9.70 28.65
C LEU A 117 12.56 9.01 29.91
N LEU A 118 13.09 7.79 29.76
CA LEU A 118 13.68 7.01 30.86
C LEU A 118 15.10 7.48 31.23
N GLY A 119 15.64 8.49 30.55
CA GLY A 119 16.98 9.03 30.82
C GLY A 119 18.10 8.03 30.55
N THR A 120 17.79 6.97 29.80
CA THR A 120 18.79 6.02 29.34
C THR A 120 19.48 6.69 28.15
N SER A 121 20.79 6.92 28.22
CA SER A 121 21.54 7.45 27.08
C SER A 121 21.29 6.53 25.90
N ALA A 122 20.65 7.06 24.86
CA ALA A 122 20.49 6.38 23.59
C ALA A 122 21.88 6.20 22.98
N ASP A 123 22.59 5.17 23.43
CA ASP A 123 23.36 4.40 22.49
C ASP A 123 22.30 3.83 21.54
N LEU A 124 22.01 4.59 20.45
CA LEU A 124 21.51 3.96 19.22
C LEU A 124 22.29 2.65 19.12
N PRO A 125 21.66 1.49 18.86
CA PRO A 125 22.37 0.23 18.75
C PRO A 125 23.46 0.41 17.70
N SER A 126 24.66 0.76 18.17
CA SER A 126 25.84 1.08 17.38
C SER A 126 26.48 -0.22 16.88
N THR A 127 26.02 -1.33 17.45
CA THR A 127 26.02 -2.65 16.89
C THR A 127 24.69 -2.87 16.16
N VAL A 128 24.62 -2.47 14.89
CA VAL A 128 23.66 -3.11 13.98
C VAL A 128 24.07 -4.58 13.98
N ASP A 129 23.36 -5.40 14.75
CA ASP A 129 23.60 -6.83 14.77
C ASP A 129 23.41 -7.35 13.34
N PRO A 130 24.31 -8.18 12.80
CA PRO A 130 24.15 -8.77 11.47
C PRO A 130 22.79 -9.49 11.30
N ALA A 131 22.21 -9.94 12.41
CA ALA A 131 20.87 -10.53 12.45
C ALA A 131 19.75 -9.53 12.10
N MET A 132 19.90 -8.25 12.45
CA MET A 132 18.94 -7.19 12.12
C MET A 132 18.93 -6.88 10.62
N ASP A 133 20.09 -6.92 9.96
CA ASP A 133 20.20 -6.72 8.50
C ASP A 133 19.53 -7.85 7.73
N VAL A 134 19.80 -9.11 8.11
CA VAL A 134 19.13 -10.28 7.53
C VAL A 134 17.63 -10.24 7.78
N THR A 135 17.20 -9.79 8.96
CA THR A 135 15.78 -9.63 9.30
C THR A 135 15.13 -8.56 8.42
N GLY A 136 15.80 -7.43 8.17
CA GLY A 136 15.35 -6.38 7.26
C GLY A 136 15.14 -6.90 5.84
N LEU A 137 16.14 -7.59 5.29
CA LEU A 137 16.05 -8.24 3.98
C LEU A 137 14.89 -9.25 3.91
N GLY A 138 14.74 -10.09 4.94
CA GLY A 138 13.65 -11.06 5.05
C GLY A 138 12.26 -10.40 5.06
N LEU A 139 12.11 -9.28 5.77
CA LEU A 139 10.88 -8.51 5.82
C LEU A 139 10.55 -7.86 4.48
N VAL A 140 11.55 -7.35 3.75
CA VAL A 140 11.35 -6.83 2.39
C VAL A 140 10.84 -7.94 1.47
N LEU A 141 11.40 -9.15 1.54
CA LEU A 141 10.91 -10.32 0.78
C LEU A 141 9.49 -10.71 1.19
N LEU A 142 9.17 -10.70 2.48
CA LEU A 142 7.83 -10.99 2.98
C LEU A 142 6.81 -9.99 2.44
N MET A 143 7.13 -8.70 2.45
CA MET A 143 6.27 -7.65 1.90
C MET A 143 6.10 -7.80 0.39
N LEU A 144 7.15 -8.17 -0.33
CA LEU A 144 7.07 -8.49 -1.76
C LEU A 144 6.17 -9.71 -2.02
N TYR A 145 6.25 -10.74 -1.17
CA TYR A 145 5.39 -11.92 -1.25
C TYR A 145 3.91 -11.56 -1.03
N LEU A 146 3.61 -10.70 -0.06
CA LEU A 146 2.26 -10.26 0.31
C LEU A 146 1.69 -9.22 -0.66
N ALA A 147 2.54 -8.46 -1.34
CA ALA A 147 2.12 -7.45 -2.32
C ALA A 147 1.41 -8.07 -3.54
N ALA A 148 1.68 -9.35 -3.83
CA ALA A 148 1.05 -10.06 -4.95
C ALA A 148 -0.48 -10.03 -4.85
N PRO A 149 -1.19 -9.69 -5.94
CA PRO A 149 -2.65 -9.70 -5.94
C PRO A 149 -3.15 -11.13 -5.73
N THR A 150 -4.10 -11.34 -4.83
CA THR A 150 -4.69 -12.66 -4.54
C THR A 150 -6.10 -12.83 -5.08
N SER A 151 -6.72 -11.75 -5.55
CA SER A 151 -8.06 -11.74 -6.15
C SER A 151 -8.13 -10.69 -7.26
N SER A 152 -9.00 -10.95 -8.24
CA SER A 152 -9.33 -9.95 -9.26
C SER A 152 -10.17 -8.88 -8.60
N THR A 153 -9.73 -7.63 -8.61
CA THR A 153 -10.56 -6.47 -8.27
C THR A 153 -11.54 -6.19 -9.42
N THR A 154 -12.22 -7.22 -9.92
CA THR A 154 -13.30 -7.11 -10.90
C THR A 154 -14.59 -7.37 -10.13
N ASN A 155 -15.47 -6.36 -10.10
CA ASN A 155 -16.82 -6.35 -9.52
C ASN A 155 -16.99 -5.89 -8.07
N MET A 156 -16.89 -4.57 -7.87
CA MET A 156 -17.82 -3.86 -6.99
C MET A 156 -18.22 -2.50 -7.60
N ARG A 157 -18.49 -2.48 -8.92
CA ARG A 157 -19.05 -1.31 -9.61
C ARG A 157 -20.01 -1.69 -10.75
N SER A 158 -20.70 -2.82 -10.59
CA SER A 158 -21.83 -3.23 -11.45
C SER A 158 -23.11 -3.34 -10.61
N ASN A 159 -23.50 -2.24 -9.98
CA ASN A 159 -24.91 -1.98 -9.68
C ASN A 159 -25.33 -0.79 -10.54
N VAL A 160 -25.21 -0.91 -11.86
CA VAL A 160 -26.09 -0.16 -12.75
C VAL A 160 -27.42 -0.91 -12.66
N SER A 161 -28.34 -0.36 -11.86
CA SER A 161 -29.73 -0.81 -11.86
C SER A 161 -30.21 -0.75 -13.31
N ALA A 162 -30.45 -1.90 -13.92
CA ALA A 162 -31.23 -1.93 -15.15
C ALA A 162 -32.56 -1.22 -14.83
N PRO A 163 -33.01 -0.25 -15.64
CA PRO A 163 -34.36 0.26 -15.53
C PRO A 163 -35.30 -0.92 -15.75
N VAL A 164 -35.98 -1.35 -14.70
CA VAL A 164 -37.12 -2.27 -14.82
C VAL A 164 -38.18 -1.48 -15.56
N GLU A 165 -38.29 -1.71 -16.86
CA GLU A 165 -39.38 -1.20 -17.68
C GLU A 165 -40.69 -1.72 -17.09
N PRO A 166 -41.59 -0.86 -16.57
CA PRO A 166 -42.85 -1.32 -16.03
C PRO A 166 -43.70 -1.83 -17.19
N LYS A 167 -43.93 -3.16 -17.24
CA LYS A 167 -45.02 -3.72 -18.04
C LYS A 167 -46.32 -3.13 -17.54
N LEU A 168 -46.81 -2.10 -18.24
CA LEU A 168 -48.21 -1.68 -18.20
C LEU A 168 -49.03 -2.87 -18.72
N VAL A 169 -49.59 -3.63 -17.80
CA VAL A 169 -50.68 -4.57 -18.11
C VAL A 169 -51.93 -3.73 -18.30
N PRO A 170 -52.51 -3.65 -19.51
CA PRO A 170 -53.78 -2.98 -19.67
C PRO A 170 -54.86 -3.84 -19.01
N ALA A 171 -55.50 -3.27 -18.00
CA ALA A 171 -56.71 -3.81 -17.41
C ALA A 171 -57.88 -3.66 -18.40
N GLU A 172 -58.64 -4.76 -18.50
CA GLU A 172 -60.07 -4.87 -18.81
C GLU A 172 -60.60 -4.30 -20.13
N LYS A 173 -61.19 -5.22 -20.92
CA LYS A 173 -62.51 -4.95 -21.50
C LYS A 173 -63.40 -6.17 -21.35
N GLU A 174 -64.52 -5.92 -20.69
CA GLU A 174 -65.62 -6.79 -20.31
C GLU A 174 -66.39 -7.41 -21.52
N VAL A 175 -67.27 -8.35 -21.14
CA VAL A 175 -68.60 -8.67 -21.68
C VAL A 175 -68.76 -9.95 -22.52
N ALA A 176 -69.59 -10.81 -21.92
CA ALA A 176 -70.28 -12.02 -22.38
C ALA A 176 -70.78 -12.05 -23.83
N VAL A 177 -70.78 -13.26 -24.40
CA VAL A 177 -71.94 -13.94 -25.01
C VAL A 177 -71.84 -15.43 -24.72
#